data_AF-A0A9D7SBX0-F1
#
_entry.id   AF-A0A9D7SBX0-F1
#
_cell.length_a   1.000
_cell.length_b   1.000
_cell.length_c   1.000
_cell.angle_alpha   90.00
_cell.angle_beta   90.00
_cell.angle_gamma   90.00
#
_symmetry.space_group_name_H-M   'P 1'
#
loop_
_entity.id
_entity.type
_entity.pdbx_description
1 polymer ?
#
loop_
_entity_poly.entity_id
_entity_poly.type
_entity_poly.pdbx_seq_one_letter_code
_entity_poly.pdbx_strand_id
1 'polypeptide(L)'
;METENKTHYESLLIYFKYLVTITGGAITLMTGAAIYYSYHSLKDLRDDIKKEAEEIKSKALNSIENTKNQATIEINGLKYDAKELAIKSTQIEVNKAFETNKIRNLIEKTAENKLSSKLGIIVKQETSKIEDIFRSIPILTTTYEQARWNGQVRKYIDTLYYYSLNASHELTRLLAKEFLLQKGRDYENFFIETNMISSQDSILIICERSLELTASKNNLKKLYNTALTEENLEKLTQAFICIRKVTNANLPNFDFEQLQKLMKANYD
;
A
#
# COMPACT_ATOMS: atom_id res chain seq x y z
N MET A 1 -24.50 147.06 -16.42
CA MET A 1 -23.75 146.33 -15.38
C MET A 1 -24.31 144.94 -15.07
N GLU A 2 -25.53 144.56 -15.49
CA GLU A 2 -26.05 143.18 -15.30
C GLU A 2 -25.63 142.17 -16.40
N THR A 3 -25.35 142.63 -17.62
CA THR A 3 -25.11 141.74 -18.78
C THR A 3 -23.72 141.10 -18.81
N GLU A 4 -22.69 141.82 -18.36
CA GLU A 4 -21.29 141.35 -18.38
C GLU A 4 -21.01 140.30 -17.28
N ASN A 5 -21.65 140.44 -16.12
CA ASN A 5 -21.61 139.44 -15.06
C ASN A 5 -22.31 138.14 -15.49
N LYS A 6 -23.34 138.22 -16.34
CA LYS A 6 -24.12 137.05 -16.77
C LYS A 6 -23.36 136.19 -17.78
N THR A 7 -22.69 136.81 -18.76
CA THR A 7 -21.85 136.10 -19.73
C THR A 7 -20.59 135.51 -19.10
N HIS A 8 -19.97 136.20 -18.14
CA HIS A 8 -18.83 135.63 -17.41
C HIS A 8 -19.25 134.43 -16.56
N TYR A 9 -20.41 134.50 -15.92
CA TYR A 9 -20.97 133.39 -15.16
C TYR A 9 -21.32 132.19 -16.05
N GLU A 10 -21.91 132.42 -17.24
CA GLU A 10 -22.21 131.36 -18.21
C GLU A 10 -20.94 130.67 -18.75
N SER A 11 -19.87 131.42 -19.04
CA SER A 11 -18.61 130.82 -19.49
C SER A 11 -17.92 130.01 -18.39
N LEU A 12 -17.95 130.51 -17.15
CA LEU A 12 -17.43 129.78 -15.98
C LEU A 12 -18.22 128.48 -15.77
N LEU A 13 -19.53 128.52 -16.00
CA LEU A 13 -20.43 127.36 -15.87
C LEU A 13 -20.18 126.33 -16.98
N ILE A 14 -19.86 126.77 -18.21
CA ILE A 14 -19.46 125.89 -19.31
C ILE A 14 -18.09 125.24 -19.03
N TYR A 15 -17.10 126.03 -18.57
CA TYR A 15 -15.79 125.48 -18.18
C TYR A 15 -15.91 124.49 -17.02
N PHE A 16 -16.73 124.80 -16.03
CA PHE A 16 -17.04 123.88 -14.94
C PHE A 16 -17.69 122.60 -15.45
N LYS A 17 -18.67 122.69 -16.37
CA LYS A 17 -19.27 121.51 -17.02
C LYS A 17 -18.24 120.67 -17.78
N TYR A 18 -17.34 121.29 -18.54
CA TYR A 18 -16.28 120.57 -19.25
C TYR A 18 -15.30 119.89 -18.29
N LEU A 19 -14.88 120.59 -17.24
CA LEU A 19 -13.97 120.04 -16.25
C LEU A 19 -14.63 118.87 -15.50
N VAL A 20 -15.89 119.00 -15.10
CA VAL A 20 -16.68 117.90 -14.49
C VAL A 20 -16.85 116.73 -15.47
N THR A 21 -17.06 116.98 -16.76
CA THR A 21 -17.23 115.92 -17.76
C THR A 21 -15.92 115.17 -18.03
N ILE A 22 -14.80 115.89 -18.17
CA ILE A 22 -13.47 115.29 -18.39
C ILE A 22 -13.03 114.51 -17.15
N THR A 23 -13.18 115.09 -15.96
CA THR A 23 -12.87 114.41 -14.70
C THR A 23 -13.77 113.18 -14.49
N GLY A 24 -15.06 113.29 -14.77
CA GLY A 24 -15.99 112.15 -14.75
C GLY A 24 -15.58 111.04 -15.73
N GLY A 25 -15.18 111.40 -16.95
CA GLY A 25 -14.67 110.45 -17.94
C GLY A 25 -13.37 109.76 -17.51
N ALA A 26 -12.42 110.52 -16.97
CA ALA A 26 -11.16 110.00 -16.46
C ALA A 26 -11.36 109.05 -15.25
N ILE A 27 -12.24 109.42 -14.31
CA ILE A 27 -12.61 108.55 -13.18
C ILE A 27 -13.28 107.28 -13.69
N THR A 28 -14.14 107.37 -14.70
CA THR A 28 -14.81 106.20 -15.29
C THR A 28 -13.82 105.24 -15.94
N LEU A 29 -12.84 105.74 -16.70
CA LEU A 29 -11.78 104.93 -17.31
C LEU A 29 -10.88 104.28 -16.25
N MET A 30 -10.47 105.03 -15.22
CA MET A 30 -9.68 104.48 -14.11
C MET A 30 -10.46 103.39 -13.35
N THR A 31 -11.75 103.61 -13.11
CA THR A 31 -12.63 102.64 -12.45
C THR A 31 -12.82 101.39 -13.32
N GLY A 32 -13.01 101.55 -14.63
CA GLY A 32 -13.14 100.44 -15.57
C GLY A 32 -11.86 99.61 -15.69
N ALA A 33 -10.69 100.27 -15.74
CA ALA A 33 -9.39 99.59 -15.73
C ALA A 33 -9.16 98.84 -14.41
N ALA A 34 -9.49 99.46 -13.27
CA ALA A 34 -9.41 98.80 -11.96
C ALA A 34 -10.31 97.55 -11.91
N ILE A 35 -11.56 97.65 -12.37
CA ILE A 35 -12.49 96.51 -12.44
C ILE A 35 -11.94 95.41 -13.37
N TYR A 36 -11.38 95.76 -14.52
CA TYR A 36 -10.83 94.81 -15.48
C TYR A 36 -9.63 94.04 -14.90
N TYR A 37 -8.66 94.74 -14.31
CA TYR A 37 -7.50 94.13 -13.66
C TYR A 37 -7.91 93.27 -12.46
N SER A 38 -8.85 93.76 -11.63
CA SER A 38 -9.41 92.96 -10.53
C SER A 38 -10.11 91.70 -11.04
N TYR A 39 -10.86 91.77 -12.15
CA TYR A 39 -11.54 90.62 -12.72
C TYR A 39 -10.56 89.55 -13.24
N HIS A 40 -9.50 89.94 -13.97
CA HIS A 40 -8.47 89.01 -14.42
C HIS A 40 -7.67 88.41 -13.26
N SER A 41 -7.25 89.22 -12.29
CA SER A 41 -6.54 88.72 -11.12
C SER A 41 -7.40 87.75 -10.29
N LEU A 42 -8.70 88.02 -10.12
CA LEU A 42 -9.62 87.09 -9.46
C LEU A 42 -9.86 85.81 -10.28
N LYS A 43 -9.83 85.89 -11.61
CA LYS A 43 -9.98 84.71 -12.48
C LYS A 43 -8.76 83.81 -12.40
N ASP A 44 -7.55 84.36 -12.48
CA ASP A 44 -6.31 83.59 -12.37
C ASP A 44 -6.20 82.95 -10.98
N LEU A 45 -6.50 83.70 -9.92
CA LEU A 45 -6.54 83.18 -8.55
C LEU A 45 -7.57 82.06 -8.40
N ARG A 46 -8.74 82.18 -9.03
CA ARG A 46 -9.75 81.10 -9.03
C ARG A 46 -9.26 79.85 -9.75
N ASP A 47 -8.56 80.00 -10.87
CA ASP A 47 -8.08 78.86 -11.65
C ASP A 47 -6.86 78.19 -10.96
N ASP A 48 -6.00 78.95 -10.29
CA ASP A 48 -4.94 78.42 -9.41
C ASP A 48 -5.53 77.67 -8.21
N ILE A 49 -6.54 78.24 -7.53
CA ILE A 49 -7.25 77.55 -6.44
C ILE A 49 -7.89 76.25 -6.92
N LYS A 50 -8.49 76.24 -8.11
CA LYS A 50 -9.06 75.00 -8.66
C LYS A 50 -7.98 73.95 -8.92
N LYS A 51 -6.85 74.35 -9.49
CA LYS A 51 -5.74 73.43 -9.77
C LYS A 51 -5.14 72.87 -8.49
N GLU A 52 -4.90 73.71 -7.48
CA GLU A 52 -4.45 73.25 -6.16
C GLU A 52 -5.48 72.35 -5.49
N ALA A 53 -6.77 72.67 -5.58
CA ALA A 53 -7.85 71.83 -5.05
C ALA A 53 -7.91 70.47 -5.75
N GLU A 54 -7.70 70.42 -7.07
CA GLU A 54 -7.62 69.15 -7.83
C GLU A 54 -6.37 68.35 -7.48
N GLU A 55 -5.22 68.99 -7.29
CA GLU A 55 -3.99 68.33 -6.85
C GLU A 55 -4.13 67.77 -5.43
N ILE A 56 -4.72 68.54 -4.50
CA ILE A 56 -5.01 68.08 -3.13
C ILE A 56 -5.99 66.92 -3.17
N LYS A 57 -7.05 67.01 -3.97
CA LYS A 57 -8.03 65.92 -4.15
C LYS A 57 -7.36 64.67 -4.70
N SER A 58 -6.49 64.79 -5.69
CA SER A 58 -5.74 63.67 -6.28
C SER A 58 -4.78 63.04 -5.26
N LYS A 59 -4.01 63.85 -4.52
CA LYS A 59 -3.14 63.38 -3.43
C LYS A 59 -3.94 62.67 -2.35
N ALA A 60 -5.07 63.23 -1.93
CA ALA A 60 -5.95 62.61 -0.94
C ALA A 60 -6.50 61.27 -1.41
N LEU A 61 -6.96 61.17 -2.68
CA LEU A 61 -7.43 59.92 -3.25
C LEU A 61 -6.32 58.85 -3.31
N ASN A 62 -5.11 59.23 -3.75
CA ASN A 62 -3.97 58.33 -3.79
C ASN A 62 -3.56 57.86 -2.39
N SER A 63 -3.57 58.76 -1.39
CA SER A 63 -3.30 58.39 0.01
C SER A 63 -4.37 57.44 0.55
N ILE A 64 -5.65 57.69 0.28
CA ILE A 64 -6.76 56.81 0.66
C ILE A 64 -6.62 55.43 0.02
N GLU A 65 -6.27 55.37 -1.27
CA GLU A 65 -6.06 54.12 -2.00
C GLU A 65 -4.87 53.34 -1.44
N ASN A 66 -3.74 54.01 -1.17
CA ASN A 66 -2.58 53.39 -0.53
C ASN A 66 -2.90 52.86 0.86
N THR A 67 -3.62 53.63 1.70
CA THR A 67 -4.07 53.18 3.02
C THR A 67 -5.04 52.00 2.91
N LYS A 68 -5.96 52.02 1.93
CA LYS A 68 -6.87 50.89 1.67
C LYS A 68 -6.11 49.63 1.27
N ASN A 69 -5.09 49.76 0.42
CA ASN A 69 -4.26 48.65 -0.01
C ASN A 69 -3.43 48.09 1.16
N GLN A 70 -2.81 48.94 1.97
CA GLN A 70 -2.09 48.54 3.18
C GLN A 70 -3.01 47.84 4.20
N ALA A 71 -4.17 48.43 4.49
CA ALA A 71 -5.16 47.82 5.39
C ALA A 71 -5.64 46.46 4.87
N THR A 72 -5.79 46.30 3.55
CA THR A 72 -6.16 45.01 2.94
C THR A 72 -5.07 43.96 3.14
N ILE A 73 -3.80 44.34 2.98
CA ILE A 73 -2.66 43.44 3.23
C ILE A 73 -2.62 43.02 4.70
N GLU A 74 -2.77 43.97 5.63
CA GLU A 74 -2.78 43.70 7.07
C GLU A 74 -3.96 42.83 7.49
N ILE A 75 -5.18 43.10 7.00
CA ILE A 75 -6.37 42.29 7.27
C ILE A 75 -6.17 40.86 6.74
N ASN A 76 -5.59 40.71 5.55
CA ASN A 76 -5.29 39.38 5.00
C ASN A 76 -4.24 38.65 5.83
N GLY A 77 -3.21 39.34 6.32
CA GLY A 77 -2.23 38.81 7.27
C GLY A 77 -2.88 38.35 8.57
N LEU A 78 -3.68 39.21 9.20
CA LEU A 78 -4.41 38.87 10.42
C LEU A 78 -5.39 37.70 10.22
N LYS A 79 -6.02 37.59 9.06
CA LYS A 79 -6.89 36.47 8.72
C LYS A 79 -6.11 35.16 8.60
N TYR A 80 -4.91 35.22 8.03
CA TYR A 80 -4.01 34.07 7.96
C TYR A 80 -3.54 33.65 9.37
N ASP A 81 -3.07 34.60 10.18
CA ASP A 81 -2.61 34.35 11.54
C ASP A 81 -3.73 33.81 12.44
N ALA A 82 -4.94 34.38 12.34
CA ALA A 82 -6.12 33.89 13.06
C ALA A 82 -6.50 32.47 12.64
N LYS A 83 -6.40 32.14 11.34
CA LYS A 83 -6.64 30.78 10.85
C LYS A 83 -5.59 29.81 11.36
N GLU A 84 -4.32 30.19 11.35
CA GLU A 84 -3.23 29.38 11.88
C GLU A 84 -3.40 29.14 13.38
N LEU A 85 -3.75 30.19 14.14
CA LEU A 85 -3.98 30.10 15.58
C LEU A 85 -5.20 29.25 15.91
N ALA A 86 -6.29 29.36 15.14
CA ALA A 86 -7.45 28.49 15.27
C ALA A 86 -7.09 27.03 14.98
N ILE A 87 -6.33 26.74 13.92
CA ILE A 87 -5.85 25.38 13.61
C ILE A 87 -5.00 24.84 14.75
N LYS A 88 -4.03 25.61 15.25
CA LYS A 88 -3.18 25.22 16.39
C LYS A 88 -4.02 24.99 17.65
N SER A 89 -4.97 25.86 17.96
CA SER A 89 -5.85 25.70 19.12
C SER A 89 -6.75 24.47 18.99
N THR A 90 -7.32 24.22 17.82
CA THR A 90 -8.10 23.01 17.55
C THR A 90 -7.22 21.77 17.63
N GLN A 91 -6.00 21.78 17.09
CA GLN A 91 -5.06 20.67 17.23
C GLN A 91 -4.70 20.40 18.70
N ILE A 92 -4.48 21.44 19.50
CA ILE A 92 -4.22 21.31 20.94
C ILE A 92 -5.44 20.73 21.66
N GLU A 93 -6.65 21.22 21.39
CA GLU A 93 -7.87 20.68 22.00
C GLU A 93 -8.18 19.25 21.55
N VAL A 94 -7.96 18.93 20.28
CA VAL A 94 -8.10 17.59 19.73
C VAL A 94 -7.09 16.65 20.37
N ASN A 95 -5.81 17.03 20.44
CA ASN A 95 -4.77 16.24 21.09
C ASN A 95 -5.07 16.06 22.58
N LYS A 96 -5.49 17.12 23.27
CA LYS A 96 -5.93 17.05 24.67
C LYS A 96 -7.15 16.14 24.81
N ALA A 97 -8.11 16.15 23.89
CA ALA A 97 -9.24 15.23 23.90
C ALA A 97 -8.80 13.78 23.64
N PHE A 98 -7.81 13.54 22.77
CA PHE A 98 -7.21 12.22 22.55
C PHE A 98 -6.41 11.71 23.75
N GLU A 99 -5.75 12.60 24.49
CA GLU A 99 -5.02 12.28 25.73
C GLU A 99 -5.94 12.11 26.94
N THR A 100 -6.98 12.93 27.05
CA THR A 100 -7.88 12.98 28.22
C THR A 100 -9.04 11.99 28.12
N ASN A 101 -9.61 11.80 26.92
CA ASN A 101 -10.59 10.74 26.71
C ASN A 101 -9.85 9.45 26.40
N LYS A 102 -10.29 8.38 27.05
CA LYS A 102 -9.89 6.97 26.90
C LYS A 102 -10.09 6.42 25.46
N ILE A 103 -10.13 7.25 24.42
CA ILE A 103 -10.25 6.92 23.01
C ILE A 103 -9.03 6.15 22.56
N ARG A 104 -7.81 6.54 22.96
CA ARG A 104 -6.61 5.72 22.71
C ARG A 104 -6.76 4.33 23.33
N ASN A 105 -7.15 4.25 24.60
CA ASN A 105 -7.41 2.97 25.26
C ASN A 105 -8.58 2.18 24.63
N LEU A 106 -9.60 2.84 24.08
CA LEU A 106 -10.73 2.19 23.40
C LEU A 106 -10.34 1.69 22.01
N ILE A 107 -9.55 2.46 21.26
CA ILE A 107 -8.99 2.07 19.97
C ILE A 107 -8.00 0.92 20.18
N GLU A 108 -7.08 1.05 21.12
CA GLU A 108 -6.14 -0.01 21.51
C GLU A 108 -6.90 -1.25 21.97
N LYS A 109 -7.89 -1.14 22.87
CA LYS A 109 -8.67 -2.30 23.33
C LYS A 109 -9.57 -2.91 22.24
N THR A 110 -10.08 -2.11 21.30
CA THR A 110 -10.90 -2.62 20.18
C THR A 110 -10.04 -3.25 19.10
N ALA A 111 -8.89 -2.66 18.80
CA ALA A 111 -7.87 -3.22 17.93
C ALA A 111 -7.32 -4.51 18.55
N GLU A 112 -6.96 -4.50 19.83
CA GLU A 112 -6.51 -5.65 20.60
C GLU A 112 -7.57 -6.74 20.62
N ASN A 113 -8.85 -6.45 20.88
CA ASN A 113 -9.91 -7.47 20.84
C ASN A 113 -10.13 -8.06 19.43
N LYS A 114 -10.08 -7.24 18.36
CA LYS A 114 -10.24 -7.71 16.98
C LYS A 114 -9.01 -8.44 16.45
N LEU A 115 -7.81 -7.98 16.80
CA LEU A 115 -6.54 -8.65 16.48
C LEU A 115 -6.39 -9.91 17.31
N SER A 116 -6.64 -9.89 18.62
CA SER A 116 -6.62 -11.06 19.52
C SER A 116 -7.57 -12.15 19.05
N SER A 117 -8.81 -11.82 18.67
CA SER A 117 -9.75 -12.81 18.16
C SER A 117 -9.33 -13.40 16.81
N LYS A 118 -8.84 -12.58 15.87
CA LYS A 118 -8.35 -13.07 14.57
C LYS A 118 -7.02 -13.81 14.66
N LEU A 119 -6.05 -13.28 15.41
CA LEU A 119 -4.78 -13.94 15.72
C LEU A 119 -5.04 -15.22 16.50
N GLY A 120 -5.96 -15.24 17.46
CA GLY A 120 -6.34 -16.44 18.20
C GLY A 120 -6.91 -17.52 17.28
N ILE A 121 -7.73 -17.15 16.29
CA ILE A 121 -8.24 -18.11 15.29
C ILE A 121 -7.13 -18.59 14.35
N ILE A 122 -6.30 -17.68 13.83
CA ILE A 122 -5.18 -18.01 12.92
C ILE A 122 -4.14 -18.88 13.65
N VAL A 123 -3.73 -18.49 14.85
CA VAL A 123 -2.81 -19.24 15.70
C VAL A 123 -3.43 -20.58 16.04
N LYS A 124 -4.70 -20.67 16.44
CA LYS A 124 -5.34 -21.97 16.75
C LYS A 124 -5.41 -22.88 15.52
N GLN A 125 -5.72 -22.33 14.34
CA GLN A 125 -5.81 -23.10 13.10
C GLN A 125 -4.43 -23.57 12.60
N GLU A 126 -3.43 -22.69 12.60
CA GLU A 126 -2.06 -23.05 12.20
C GLU A 126 -1.39 -23.94 13.25
N THR A 127 -1.64 -23.70 14.55
CA THR A 127 -1.15 -24.57 15.63
C THR A 127 -1.78 -25.95 15.55
N SER A 128 -3.07 -26.08 15.20
CA SER A 128 -3.68 -27.41 15.00
C SER A 128 -3.06 -28.18 13.82
N LYS A 129 -2.74 -27.50 12.71
CA LYS A 129 -2.04 -28.14 11.57
C LYS A 129 -0.63 -28.57 11.96
N ILE A 130 0.08 -27.70 12.69
CA ILE A 130 1.44 -27.96 13.17
C ILE A 130 1.46 -29.09 14.20
N GLU A 131 0.47 -29.14 15.10
CA GLU A 131 0.31 -30.18 16.11
C GLU A 131 0.06 -31.56 15.49
N ASP A 132 -0.78 -31.64 14.45
CA ASP A 132 -1.01 -32.89 13.71
C ASP A 132 0.29 -33.40 13.05
N ILE A 133 1.09 -32.51 12.46
CA ILE A 133 2.41 -32.86 11.91
C ILE A 133 3.33 -33.37 13.02
N PHE A 134 3.47 -32.63 14.12
CA PHE A 134 4.34 -33.00 15.24
C PHE A 134 3.92 -34.30 15.91
N ARG A 135 2.62 -34.62 15.93
CA ARG A 135 2.12 -35.93 16.40
C ARG A 135 2.41 -37.04 15.42
N SER A 136 2.37 -36.77 14.11
CA SER A 136 2.64 -37.77 13.07
C SER A 136 4.11 -38.18 13.00
N ILE A 137 5.06 -37.27 13.27
CA ILE A 137 6.50 -37.56 13.17
C ILE A 137 6.94 -38.71 14.09
N PRO A 138 6.68 -38.70 15.41
CA PRO A 138 7.05 -39.82 16.28
C PRO A 138 6.41 -41.15 15.88
N ILE A 139 5.15 -41.12 15.40
CA ILE A 139 4.44 -42.31 14.92
C ILE A 139 5.13 -42.87 13.68
N LEU A 140 5.43 -42.02 12.70
CA LEU A 140 6.12 -42.42 11.47
C LEU A 140 7.53 -42.93 11.75
N THR A 141 8.28 -42.25 12.63
CA THR A 141 9.63 -42.69 13.03
C THR A 141 9.57 -44.03 13.76
N THR A 142 8.63 -44.22 14.68
CA THR A 142 8.46 -45.50 15.38
C THR A 142 8.08 -46.61 14.40
N THR A 143 7.16 -46.32 13.47
CA THR A 143 6.73 -47.26 12.43
C THR A 143 7.91 -47.66 11.53
N TYR A 144 8.71 -46.68 11.10
CA TYR A 144 9.94 -46.90 10.34
C TYR A 144 10.93 -47.76 11.11
N GLU A 145 11.20 -47.44 12.38
CA GLU A 145 12.12 -48.19 13.23
C GLU A 145 11.65 -49.61 13.54
N GLN A 146 10.34 -49.85 13.58
CA GLN A 146 9.73 -51.16 13.82
C GLN A 146 9.64 -52.02 12.55
N ALA A 147 9.75 -51.42 11.35
CA ALA A 147 9.82 -52.13 10.08
C ALA A 147 11.21 -52.80 9.86
N ARG A 148 11.68 -53.60 10.83
CA ARG A 148 13.01 -54.25 10.79
C ARG A 148 13.00 -55.56 10.00
N TRP A 149 14.10 -55.81 9.30
CA TRP A 149 14.38 -57.12 8.70
C TRP A 149 14.35 -58.18 9.81
N ASN A 150 13.59 -59.26 9.62
CA ASN A 150 13.24 -60.30 10.62
C ASN A 150 12.18 -59.94 11.68
N GLY A 151 11.59 -58.74 11.63
CA GLY A 151 10.42 -58.39 12.45
C GLY A 151 9.08 -58.89 11.89
N GLN A 152 9.06 -59.39 10.64
CA GLN A 152 7.93 -59.97 9.89
C GLN A 152 6.62 -59.16 9.82
N VAL A 153 6.55 -57.93 10.35
CA VAL A 153 5.26 -57.22 10.35
C VAL A 153 5.17 -56.24 9.20
N ARG A 154 4.76 -56.78 8.04
CA ARG A 154 4.30 -55.99 6.88
C ARG A 154 3.38 -54.84 7.26
N LYS A 155 2.60 -54.98 8.34
CA LYS A 155 1.75 -53.91 8.89
C LYS A 155 2.44 -52.55 8.98
N TYR A 156 3.75 -52.49 9.29
CA TYR A 156 4.46 -51.21 9.42
C TYR A 156 4.79 -50.60 8.06
N ILE A 157 5.14 -51.43 7.06
CA ILE A 157 5.28 -51.01 5.67
C ILE A 157 3.93 -50.54 5.11
N ASP A 158 2.86 -51.29 5.36
CA ASP A 158 1.50 -50.90 4.98
C ASP A 158 1.05 -49.62 5.69
N THR A 159 1.46 -49.41 6.94
CA THR A 159 1.19 -48.16 7.68
C THR A 159 1.90 -46.99 7.00
N LEU A 160 3.20 -47.10 6.68
CA LEU A 160 3.93 -46.05 5.95
C LEU A 160 3.28 -45.78 4.58
N TYR A 161 2.87 -46.82 3.87
CA TYR A 161 2.16 -46.68 2.60
C TYR A 161 0.78 -46.01 2.76
N TYR A 162 0.02 -46.37 3.80
CA TYR A 162 -1.26 -45.74 4.10
C TYR A 162 -1.09 -44.23 4.38
N TYR A 163 -0.09 -43.86 5.20
CA TYR A 163 0.18 -42.45 5.49
C TYR A 163 0.71 -41.69 4.27
N SER A 164 1.47 -42.33 3.37
CA SER A 164 1.96 -41.68 2.16
C SER A 164 0.85 -41.28 1.19
N LEU A 165 -0.27 -42.01 1.20
CA LEU A 165 -1.44 -41.71 0.38
C LEU A 165 -2.50 -40.86 1.09
N ASN A 166 -2.79 -41.17 2.36
CA ASN A 166 -4.02 -40.72 3.01
C ASN A 166 -3.81 -39.68 4.13
N ALA A 167 -2.56 -39.35 4.50
CA ALA A 167 -2.35 -38.34 5.53
C ALA A 167 -2.91 -36.98 5.07
N SER A 168 -3.59 -36.27 5.97
CA SER A 168 -4.19 -34.96 5.69
C SER A 168 -3.13 -33.93 5.25
N HIS A 169 -1.98 -33.95 5.92
CA HIS A 169 -0.88 -33.01 5.68
C HIS A 169 0.13 -33.54 4.64
N GLU A 170 0.53 -32.67 3.71
CA GLU A 170 1.47 -33.01 2.63
C GLU A 170 2.84 -33.46 3.16
N LEU A 171 3.38 -32.75 4.15
CA LEU A 171 4.67 -33.11 4.75
C LEU A 171 4.65 -34.53 5.35
N THR A 172 3.55 -34.93 6.00
CA THR A 172 3.39 -36.28 6.54
C THR A 172 3.36 -37.33 5.43
N ARG A 173 2.67 -37.03 4.31
CA ARG A 173 2.66 -37.91 3.12
C ARG A 173 4.07 -38.08 2.54
N LEU A 174 4.79 -36.97 2.38
CA LEU A 174 6.16 -36.97 1.82
C LEU A 174 7.14 -37.72 2.74
N LEU A 175 7.09 -37.46 4.06
CA LEU A 175 7.95 -38.13 5.03
C LEU A 175 7.69 -39.64 5.07
N ALA A 176 6.41 -40.05 5.08
CA ALA A 176 6.03 -41.46 5.05
C ALA A 176 6.50 -42.15 3.75
N LYS A 177 6.39 -41.46 2.60
CA LYS A 177 6.90 -41.93 1.32
C LYS A 177 8.42 -42.11 1.35
N GLU A 178 9.17 -41.14 1.87
CA GLU A 178 10.63 -41.24 1.95
C GLU A 178 11.06 -42.38 2.88
N PHE A 179 10.42 -42.53 4.04
CA PHE A 179 10.67 -43.64 4.95
C PHE A 179 10.38 -45.00 4.32
N LEU A 180 9.29 -45.12 3.56
CA LEU A 180 8.94 -46.33 2.82
C LEU A 180 10.02 -46.70 1.79
N LEU A 181 10.45 -45.73 0.98
CA LEU A 181 11.47 -45.92 -0.04
C LEU A 181 12.85 -46.22 0.57
N GLN A 182 13.21 -45.53 1.66
CA GLN A 182 14.44 -45.81 2.39
C GLN A 182 14.43 -47.23 2.96
N LYS A 183 13.32 -47.69 3.56
CA LYS A 183 13.20 -49.10 3.97
C LYS A 183 13.29 -50.04 2.79
N GLY A 184 12.68 -49.73 1.65
CA GLY A 184 12.85 -50.51 0.44
C GLY A 184 14.32 -50.72 0.07
N ARG A 185 15.12 -49.64 0.10
CA ARG A 185 16.57 -49.67 -0.16
C ARG A 185 17.32 -50.48 0.90
N ASP A 186 17.04 -50.26 2.18
CA ASP A 186 17.68 -51.00 3.28
C ASP A 186 17.46 -52.52 3.13
N TYR A 187 16.23 -52.91 2.77
CA TYR A 187 15.85 -54.32 2.55
C TYR A 187 16.57 -54.91 1.34
N GLU A 188 16.62 -54.18 0.24
CA GLU A 188 17.33 -54.62 -0.97
C GLU A 188 18.83 -54.79 -0.71
N ASN A 189 19.47 -53.82 -0.03
CA ASN A 189 20.88 -53.88 0.34
C ASN A 189 21.17 -55.06 1.28
N PHE A 190 20.36 -55.23 2.33
CA PHE A 190 20.51 -56.34 3.26
C PHE A 190 20.37 -57.70 2.57
N PHE A 191 19.42 -57.84 1.64
CA PHE A 191 19.25 -59.07 0.86
C PHE A 191 20.49 -59.39 0.01
N ILE A 192 21.05 -58.39 -0.68
CA ILE A 192 22.26 -58.53 -1.50
C ILE A 192 23.46 -58.92 -0.64
N GLU A 193 23.66 -58.24 0.49
CA GLU A 193 24.76 -58.48 1.43
C GLU A 193 24.69 -59.87 2.06
N THR A 194 23.50 -60.27 2.54
CA THR A 194 23.30 -61.56 3.23
C THR A 194 23.58 -62.75 2.31
N ASN A 195 23.26 -62.62 1.03
CA ASN A 195 23.47 -63.71 0.08
C ASN A 195 24.85 -63.65 -0.62
N MET A 196 25.73 -62.72 -0.22
CA MET A 196 27.09 -62.54 -0.76
C MET A 196 27.15 -62.55 -2.29
N ILE A 197 26.15 -61.92 -2.93
CA ILE A 197 25.93 -62.13 -4.36
C ILE A 197 26.77 -61.15 -5.18
N SER A 198 27.59 -61.68 -6.10
CA SER A 198 28.44 -60.88 -6.98
C SER A 198 27.82 -60.52 -8.33
N SER A 199 26.71 -61.17 -8.74
CA SER A 199 26.05 -60.90 -10.04
C SER A 199 24.53 -60.78 -9.96
N GLN A 200 23.96 -59.88 -10.76
CA GLN A 200 22.51 -59.67 -10.88
C GLN A 200 21.73 -60.95 -11.26
N ASP A 201 22.32 -61.83 -12.07
CA ASP A 201 21.66 -63.07 -12.47
C ASP A 201 21.60 -64.09 -11.31
N SER A 202 22.58 -64.06 -10.40
CA SER A 202 22.55 -64.89 -9.20
C SER A 202 21.47 -64.41 -8.21
N ILE A 203 21.27 -63.09 -8.10
CA ILE A 203 20.16 -62.49 -7.32
C ILE A 203 18.82 -63.00 -7.86
N LEU A 204 18.65 -62.98 -9.18
CA LEU A 204 17.42 -63.42 -9.82
C LEU A 204 17.13 -64.90 -9.55
N ILE A 205 18.13 -65.78 -9.71
CA ILE A 205 17.97 -67.22 -9.48
C ILE A 205 17.52 -67.51 -8.04
N ILE A 206 18.07 -66.79 -7.04
CA ILE A 206 17.68 -66.93 -5.64
C ILE A 206 16.23 -66.47 -5.44
N CYS A 207 15.85 -65.33 -6.02
CA CYS A 207 14.48 -64.82 -5.96
C CYS A 207 13.49 -65.82 -6.59
N GLU A 208 13.78 -66.33 -7.80
CA GLU A 208 12.91 -67.28 -8.50
C GLU A 208 12.71 -68.59 -7.73
N ARG A 209 13.79 -69.09 -7.11
CA ARG A 209 13.74 -70.31 -6.27
C ARG A 209 12.90 -70.10 -5.01
N SER A 210 13.12 -68.97 -4.32
CA SER A 210 12.41 -68.65 -3.07
C SER A 210 10.91 -68.39 -3.30
N LEU A 211 10.57 -67.78 -4.44
CA LEU A 211 9.19 -67.50 -4.83
C LEU A 211 8.49 -68.68 -5.53
N GLU A 212 9.23 -69.74 -5.88
CA GLU A 212 8.76 -70.83 -6.74
C GLU A 212 8.15 -70.31 -8.07
N LEU A 213 8.72 -69.22 -8.60
CA LEU A 213 8.15 -68.48 -9.74
C LEU A 213 9.24 -67.87 -10.61
N THR A 214 9.24 -68.19 -11.91
CA THR A 214 10.21 -67.62 -12.87
C THR A 214 9.87 -66.18 -13.24
N ALA A 215 10.89 -65.35 -13.34
CA ALA A 215 10.84 -63.96 -13.76
C ALA A 215 10.60 -63.89 -15.29
N SER A 216 9.35 -64.10 -15.69
CA SER A 216 8.90 -64.00 -17.08
C SER A 216 7.63 -63.17 -17.22
N LYS A 217 7.37 -62.64 -18.43
CA LYS A 217 6.14 -61.89 -18.71
C LYS A 217 4.87 -62.68 -18.38
N ASN A 218 4.87 -63.99 -18.62
CA ASN A 218 3.73 -64.88 -18.32
C ASN A 218 3.41 -64.96 -16.82
N ASN A 219 4.41 -64.71 -15.96
CA ASN A 219 4.26 -64.75 -14.51
C ASN A 219 4.12 -63.35 -13.89
N LEU A 220 4.15 -62.27 -14.68
CA LEU A 220 4.14 -60.90 -14.16
C LEU A 220 2.91 -60.61 -13.28
N LYS A 221 1.73 -61.14 -13.63
CA LYS A 221 0.51 -61.00 -12.81
C LYS A 221 0.63 -61.70 -11.46
N LYS A 222 1.26 -62.89 -11.43
CA LYS A 222 1.51 -63.63 -10.19
C LYS A 222 2.52 -62.89 -9.31
N LEU A 223 3.63 -62.42 -9.90
CA LEU A 223 4.63 -61.61 -9.20
C LEU A 223 4.02 -60.35 -8.58
N TYR A 224 3.17 -59.64 -9.33
CA TYR A 224 2.45 -58.48 -8.82
C TYR A 224 1.54 -58.84 -7.64
N ASN A 225 0.76 -59.91 -7.76
CA ASN A 225 -0.10 -60.36 -6.69
C ASN A 225 0.72 -60.73 -5.45
N THR A 226 1.84 -61.43 -5.60
CA THR A 226 2.79 -61.70 -4.51
C THR A 226 3.24 -60.40 -3.87
N ALA A 227 3.64 -59.40 -4.66
CA ALA A 227 4.05 -58.11 -4.11
C ALA A 227 2.92 -57.35 -3.37
N LEU A 228 1.65 -57.63 -3.69
CA LEU A 228 0.51 -57.03 -2.99
C LEU A 228 0.01 -57.83 -1.79
N THR A 229 0.23 -59.14 -1.71
CA THR A 229 -0.40 -59.99 -0.68
C THR A 229 0.59 -60.65 0.27
N GLU A 230 1.87 -60.73 -0.10
CA GLU A 230 2.90 -61.37 0.72
C GLU A 230 3.13 -60.60 2.03
N GLU A 231 3.17 -61.31 3.15
CA GLU A 231 3.44 -60.74 4.48
C GLU A 231 4.94 -60.79 4.81
N ASN A 232 5.65 -61.77 4.26
CA ASN A 232 7.08 -61.88 4.42
C ASN A 232 7.81 -60.83 3.57
N LEU A 233 8.40 -59.85 4.24
CA LEU A 233 9.11 -58.73 3.60
C LEU A 233 10.31 -59.15 2.74
N GLU A 234 10.91 -60.31 3.01
CA GLU A 234 11.96 -60.89 2.16
C GLU A 234 11.37 -61.35 0.82
N LYS A 235 10.31 -62.15 0.85
CA LYS A 235 9.60 -62.59 -0.36
C LYS A 235 9.00 -61.42 -1.12
N LEU A 236 8.50 -60.40 -0.41
CA LEU A 236 8.06 -59.15 -1.01
C LEU A 236 9.21 -58.46 -1.77
N THR A 237 10.38 -58.34 -1.15
CA THR A 237 11.58 -57.75 -1.79
C THR A 237 12.00 -58.54 -3.03
N GLN A 238 12.01 -59.87 -2.94
CA GLN A 238 12.29 -60.76 -4.07
C GLN A 238 11.29 -60.57 -5.22
N ALA A 239 10.00 -60.39 -4.91
CA ALA A 239 8.98 -60.12 -5.91
C ALA A 239 9.25 -58.80 -6.65
N PHE A 240 9.59 -57.72 -5.93
CA PHE A 240 9.98 -56.45 -6.54
C PHE A 240 11.22 -56.59 -7.45
N ILE A 241 12.24 -57.35 -7.04
CA ILE A 241 13.44 -57.61 -7.85
C ILE A 241 13.06 -58.36 -9.16
N CYS A 242 12.26 -59.43 -9.05
CA CYS A 242 11.79 -60.17 -10.22
C CYS A 242 10.97 -59.29 -11.17
N ILE A 243 10.06 -58.47 -10.65
CA ILE A 243 9.25 -57.53 -11.46
C ILE A 243 10.15 -56.55 -12.19
N ARG A 244 11.16 -55.98 -11.50
CA ARG A 244 12.13 -55.06 -12.09
C ARG A 244 12.86 -55.70 -13.27
N LYS A 245 13.31 -56.96 -13.12
CA LYS A 245 13.98 -57.71 -14.18
C LYS A 245 13.05 -57.96 -15.38
N VAL A 246 11.80 -58.39 -15.14
CA VAL A 246 10.83 -58.71 -16.22
C VAL A 246 10.44 -57.47 -17.02
N THR A 247 10.26 -56.35 -16.33
CA THR A 247 9.75 -55.10 -16.94
C THR A 247 10.86 -54.17 -17.43
N ASN A 248 12.10 -54.37 -16.96
CA ASN A 248 13.21 -53.43 -17.13
C ASN A 248 12.87 -52.01 -16.63
N ALA A 249 11.90 -51.87 -15.73
CA ALA A 249 11.48 -50.58 -15.18
C ALA A 249 12.36 -50.20 -13.98
N ASN A 250 12.58 -48.90 -13.75
CA ASN A 250 13.19 -48.42 -12.51
C ASN A 250 12.13 -48.40 -11.39
N LEU A 251 11.88 -49.54 -10.76
CA LEU A 251 10.91 -49.72 -9.68
C LEU A 251 11.64 -49.89 -8.33
N PRO A 252 11.68 -48.87 -7.46
CA PRO A 252 12.21 -49.01 -6.11
C PRO A 252 11.44 -50.07 -5.32
N ASN A 253 12.14 -50.77 -4.43
CA ASN A 253 11.51 -51.72 -3.54
C ASN A 253 10.47 -51.02 -2.65
N PHE A 254 9.31 -51.65 -2.45
CA PHE A 254 8.15 -51.11 -1.73
C PHE A 254 7.49 -49.85 -2.33
N ASP A 255 7.81 -49.43 -3.56
CA ASP A 255 7.05 -48.39 -4.26
C ASP A 255 5.76 -48.98 -4.88
N PHE A 256 4.75 -49.18 -4.04
CA PHE A 256 3.46 -49.75 -4.46
C PHE A 256 2.69 -48.84 -5.43
N GLU A 257 2.90 -47.52 -5.38
CA GLU A 257 2.26 -46.57 -6.29
C GLU A 257 2.79 -46.75 -7.71
N GLN A 258 4.12 -46.83 -7.86
CA GLN A 258 4.75 -47.09 -9.15
C GLN A 258 4.47 -48.51 -9.65
N LEU A 259 4.43 -49.49 -8.75
CA LEU A 259 4.04 -50.86 -9.07
C LEU A 259 2.62 -50.91 -9.69
N GLN A 260 1.65 -50.20 -9.11
CA GLN A 260 0.29 -50.11 -9.65
C GLN A 260 0.26 -49.43 -11.03
N LYS A 261 1.03 -48.36 -11.24
CA LYS A 261 1.15 -47.68 -12.54
C LYS A 261 1.75 -48.61 -13.61
N LEU A 262 2.79 -49.36 -13.26
CA LEU A 262 3.39 -50.36 -14.14
C LEU A 262 2.40 -51.47 -14.50
N MET A 263 1.57 -51.92 -13.57
CA MET A 263 0.56 -52.93 -13.86
C MET A 263 -0.44 -52.41 -14.89
N LYS A 264 -1.01 -51.23 -14.69
CA LYS A 264 -1.96 -50.63 -15.64
C LYS A 264 -1.36 -50.55 -17.05
N ALA A 265 -0.12 -50.08 -17.17
CA ALA A 265 0.57 -49.96 -18.45
C ALA A 265 0.88 -51.30 -19.17
N ASN A 266 0.82 -52.45 -18.49
CA ASN A 266 1.11 -53.76 -19.09
C ASN A 266 -0.15 -54.62 -19.32
N TYR A 267 -1.30 -54.22 -18.78
CA TYR A 267 -2.55 -54.99 -18.85
C TYR A 267 -3.75 -54.21 -19.42
N ASP A 268 -3.62 -52.88 -19.57
CA ASP A 268 -4.52 -52.04 -20.36
C ASP A 268 -3.95 -51.86 -21.80
#